data_AF-A0A316Z9S9-F1
#
_entry.id   AF-A0A316Z9S9-F1
#
_cell.length_a   1.000
_cell.length_b   1.000
_cell.length_c   1.000
_cell.angle_alpha   90.00
_cell.angle_beta   90.00
_cell.angle_gamma   90.00
#
_symmetry.space_group_name_H-M   'P 1'
#
loop_
_entity.id
_entity.type
_entity.pdbx_description
1 polymer ?
#
loop_
_entity_poly.entity_id
_entity_poly.type
_entity_poly.pdbx_seq_one_letter_code
_entity_poly.pdbx_strand_id
1 'polypeptide(L)'
;MAEASTSSTLSSAALAQSLEHFSQSLLAAPGASSSLLPPALAPLRSLSRSILTHKAAARARVQALRARVDDAKLRSMNAKYERGRLEDEIRRCRGFVSIHQTLTLHPLEEFKELAPEELRTPDILEDAHQLRLARLRFELLERKRLAAEKRSLRSTRAALRAQVKEKRAAVQEVVAEITALVEEAKKVEKRLAEV
;
A
#
# COMPACT_ATOMS: atom_id res chain seq x y z
N MET A 1 25.13 -18.92 -26.53
CA MET A 1 25.54 -17.95 -27.56
C MET A 1 27.01 -17.67 -27.38
N ALA A 2 27.84 -18.46 -28.05
CA ALA A 2 29.28 -18.54 -27.86
C ALA A 2 29.95 -18.31 -29.21
N GLU A 3 29.93 -17.07 -29.70
CA GLU A 3 30.65 -16.67 -30.91
C GLU A 3 31.08 -15.21 -30.75
N ALA A 4 32.40 -14.95 -30.82
CA ALA A 4 33.09 -13.67 -31.05
C ALA A 4 34.35 -13.44 -30.18
N SER A 5 35.16 -14.46 -29.90
CA SER A 5 36.47 -14.28 -29.24
C SER A 5 37.69 -14.45 -30.17
N THR A 6 37.50 -14.58 -31.48
CA THR A 6 38.60 -14.85 -32.43
C THR A 6 39.10 -13.63 -33.21
N SER A 7 38.57 -12.42 -32.99
CA SER A 7 39.00 -11.22 -33.73
C SER A 7 39.79 -10.23 -32.86
N SER A 8 41.08 -10.49 -32.67
CA SER A 8 42.17 -9.49 -32.66
C SER A 8 43.45 -10.04 -31.99
N THR A 9 43.83 -11.28 -32.27
CA THR A 9 45.25 -11.63 -32.23
C THR A 9 45.86 -11.15 -33.55
N LEU A 10 45.97 -9.83 -33.73
CA LEU A 10 47.02 -9.31 -34.62
C LEU A 10 48.31 -9.78 -33.99
N SER A 11 48.79 -10.86 -34.59
CA SER A 11 49.61 -11.86 -33.94
C SER A 11 50.83 -11.19 -33.32
N SER A 12 51.14 -11.57 -32.08
CA SER A 12 52.50 -11.43 -31.55
C SER A 12 53.53 -11.80 -32.63
N ALA A 13 53.21 -12.79 -33.47
CA ALA A 13 54.01 -13.19 -34.62
C ALA A 13 54.15 -12.10 -35.71
N ALA A 14 53.16 -11.27 -36.00
CA ALA A 14 53.26 -10.20 -37.00
C ALA A 14 54.13 -9.03 -36.52
N LEU A 15 54.05 -8.74 -35.21
CA LEU A 15 54.94 -7.77 -34.54
C LEU A 15 56.37 -8.32 -34.46
N ALA A 16 56.53 -9.60 -34.14
CA ALA A 16 57.83 -10.29 -34.11
C ALA A 16 58.47 -10.37 -35.50
N GLN A 17 57.71 -10.72 -36.54
CA GLN A 17 58.17 -10.74 -37.94
C GLN A 17 58.60 -9.35 -38.42
N SER A 18 57.88 -8.30 -38.02
CA SER A 18 58.26 -6.92 -38.35
C SER A 18 59.54 -6.48 -37.62
N LEU A 19 59.75 -6.98 -36.40
CA LEU A 19 60.98 -6.75 -35.61
C LEU A 19 62.18 -7.53 -36.19
N GLU A 20 61.95 -8.77 -36.63
CA GLU A 20 62.94 -9.60 -37.34
C GLU A 20 63.33 -8.98 -38.68
N HIS A 21 62.38 -8.43 -39.42
CA HIS A 21 62.66 -7.76 -40.67
C HIS A 21 63.45 -6.45 -40.46
N PHE A 22 63.16 -5.74 -39.36
CA PHE A 22 63.94 -4.57 -38.93
C PHE A 22 65.37 -4.94 -38.50
N SER A 23 65.55 -6.03 -37.74
CA SER A 23 66.89 -6.48 -37.34
C SER A 23 67.74 -6.95 -38.53
N GLN A 24 67.13 -7.64 -39.50
CA GLN A 24 67.77 -8.02 -40.76
C GLN A 24 68.15 -6.81 -41.63
N SER A 25 67.27 -5.80 -41.70
CA SER A 25 67.54 -4.56 -42.44
C SER A 25 68.65 -3.71 -41.81
N LEU A 26 68.88 -3.83 -40.49
CA LEU A 26 69.99 -3.19 -39.78
C LEU A 26 71.33 -3.91 -40.01
N LEU A 27 71.30 -5.24 -40.10
CA LEU A 27 72.51 -6.08 -40.29
C LEU A 27 73.06 -6.03 -41.73
N ALA A 28 72.23 -5.72 -42.73
CA ALA A 28 72.62 -5.75 -44.14
C ALA A 28 73.47 -4.55 -44.64
N ALA A 29 73.84 -3.59 -43.79
CA ALA A 29 74.48 -2.33 -44.23
C ALA A 29 75.78 -1.99 -43.47
N PRO A 30 76.96 -2.49 -43.87
CA PRO A 30 78.24 -2.06 -43.33
C PRO A 30 78.80 -0.89 -44.16
N GLY A 31 78.45 0.35 -43.79
CA GLY A 31 79.01 1.55 -44.43
C GLY A 31 78.20 2.81 -44.12
N ALA A 32 78.79 3.72 -43.34
CA ALA A 32 78.10 4.88 -42.75
C ALA A 32 77.71 5.97 -43.78
N SER A 33 76.46 6.44 -43.75
CA SER A 33 76.07 7.79 -44.19
C SER A 33 74.73 8.21 -43.52
N SER A 34 74.65 9.45 -43.03
CA SER A 34 73.49 10.09 -42.36
C SER A 34 72.15 9.99 -43.14
N SER A 35 72.18 9.65 -44.43
CA SER A 35 71.03 9.56 -45.33
C SER A 35 70.17 8.29 -45.20
N LEU A 36 70.62 7.25 -44.46
CA LEU A 36 69.91 5.96 -44.33
C LEU A 36 69.11 5.79 -43.03
N LEU A 37 69.12 6.80 -42.14
CA LEU A 37 68.30 6.80 -40.92
C LEU A 37 66.78 6.82 -41.21
N PRO A 38 66.28 7.56 -42.21
CA PRO A 38 64.85 7.57 -42.54
C PRO A 38 64.25 6.21 -42.94
N PRO A 39 64.87 5.39 -43.83
CA PRO A 39 64.32 4.07 -44.17
C PRO A 39 64.39 3.07 -43.00
N ALA A 40 65.42 3.12 -42.16
CA ALA A 40 65.48 2.30 -40.95
C ALA A 40 64.40 2.67 -39.92
N LEU A 41 64.04 3.95 -39.78
CA LEU A 41 63.01 4.40 -38.84
C LEU A 41 61.57 4.22 -39.34
N ALA A 42 61.36 4.00 -40.64
CA ALA A 42 60.04 3.77 -41.23
C ALA A 42 59.27 2.58 -40.59
N PRO A 43 59.85 1.38 -40.42
CA PRO A 43 59.17 0.25 -39.77
C PRO A 43 58.85 0.52 -38.30
N LEU A 44 59.71 1.24 -37.56
CA LEU A 44 59.43 1.60 -36.16
C LEU A 44 58.24 2.57 -36.06
N ARG A 45 58.16 3.54 -36.98
CA ARG A 45 57.03 4.49 -37.05
C ARG A 45 55.73 3.80 -37.46
N SER A 46 55.76 2.87 -38.41
CA SER A 46 54.58 2.10 -38.81
C SER A 46 54.10 1.19 -37.68
N LEU A 47 55.03 0.55 -36.96
CA LEU A 47 54.76 -0.23 -35.77
C LEU A 47 54.14 0.60 -34.66
N SER A 48 54.70 1.78 -34.37
CA SER A 48 54.17 2.72 -33.37
C SER A 48 52.74 3.15 -33.73
N ARG A 49 52.47 3.47 -35.00
CA ARG A 49 51.10 3.77 -35.48
C ARG A 49 50.16 2.59 -35.29
N SER A 50 50.59 1.37 -35.62
CA SER A 50 49.81 0.14 -35.43
C SER A 50 49.47 -0.12 -33.95
N ILE A 51 50.42 0.10 -33.04
CA ILE A 51 50.20 -0.01 -31.60
C ILE A 51 49.19 1.05 -31.13
N LEU A 52 49.30 2.28 -31.62
CA LEU A 52 48.38 3.36 -31.27
C LEU A 52 46.96 3.09 -31.79
N THR A 53 46.79 2.59 -33.01
CA THR A 53 45.48 2.21 -33.55
C THR A 53 44.87 1.03 -32.78
N HIS A 54 45.67 0.01 -32.46
CA HIS A 54 45.20 -1.11 -31.65
C HIS A 54 44.80 -0.68 -30.24
N LYS A 55 45.59 0.20 -29.60
CA LYS A 55 45.27 0.78 -28.29
C LYS A 55 43.98 1.60 -28.34
N ALA A 56 43.76 2.38 -29.39
CA ALA A 56 42.52 3.13 -29.59
C ALA A 56 41.33 2.18 -29.76
N ALA A 57 41.46 1.13 -30.59
CA ALA A 57 40.41 0.13 -30.79
C ALA A 57 40.09 -0.65 -29.50
N ALA A 58 41.10 -1.04 -28.73
CA ALA A 58 40.91 -1.69 -27.43
C ALA A 58 40.19 -0.78 -26.43
N ARG A 59 40.58 0.51 -26.36
CA ARG A 59 39.88 1.50 -25.53
C ARG A 59 38.42 1.67 -25.93
N ALA A 60 38.14 1.79 -27.23
CA ALA A 60 36.77 1.91 -27.73
C ALA A 60 35.93 0.66 -27.38
N ARG A 61 36.48 -0.54 -27.52
CA ARG A 61 35.82 -1.79 -27.11
C ARG A 61 35.50 -1.79 -25.61
N VAL A 62 36.45 -1.43 -24.76
CA VAL A 62 36.24 -1.36 -23.31
C VAL A 62 35.20 -0.30 -22.95
N GLN A 63 35.21 0.86 -23.61
CA GLN A 63 34.21 1.91 -23.39
C GLN A 63 32.80 1.44 -23.78
N ALA A 64 32.65 0.77 -24.92
CA ALA A 64 31.37 0.21 -25.35
C ALA A 64 30.85 -0.85 -24.36
N LEU A 65 31.73 -1.73 -23.86
CA LEU A 65 31.36 -2.72 -22.84
C LEU A 65 30.96 -2.07 -21.52
N ARG A 66 31.68 -1.03 -21.07
CA ARG A 66 31.34 -0.25 -19.87
C ARG A 66 29.95 0.38 -20.00
N ALA A 67 29.66 1.05 -21.12
CA ALA A 67 28.35 1.63 -21.36
C ALA A 67 27.22 0.58 -21.27
N ARG A 68 27.41 -0.61 -21.85
CA ARG A 68 26.44 -1.70 -21.75
C ARG A 68 26.22 -2.18 -20.31
N VAL A 69 27.29 -2.24 -19.51
CA VAL A 69 27.21 -2.62 -18.08
C VAL A 69 26.48 -1.54 -17.28
N ASP A 70 26.76 -0.26 -17.55
CA ASP A 70 26.10 0.87 -16.88
C ASP A 70 24.60 0.89 -17.20
N ASP A 71 24.23 0.67 -18.47
CA ASP A 71 22.83 0.54 -18.88
C ASP A 71 22.13 -0.62 -18.16
N ALA A 72 22.78 -1.79 -18.10
CA ALA A 72 22.24 -2.96 -17.40
C ALA A 72 22.09 -2.70 -15.89
N LYS A 73 23.04 -1.99 -15.28
CA LYS A 73 23.00 -1.58 -13.88
C LYS A 73 21.83 -0.64 -13.61
N LEU A 74 21.63 0.37 -14.46
CA LEU A 74 20.49 1.28 -14.37
C LEU A 74 19.16 0.52 -14.47
N ARG A 75 19.01 -0.39 -15.43
CA ARG A 75 17.81 -1.25 -15.55
C ARG A 75 17.58 -2.09 -14.30
N SER A 76 18.63 -2.68 -13.74
CA SER A 76 18.53 -3.46 -12.49
C SER A 76 18.10 -2.60 -11.31
N MET A 77 18.62 -1.38 -11.21
CA MET A 77 18.24 -0.44 -10.15
C MET A 77 16.78 0.00 -10.28
N ASN A 78 16.32 0.32 -11.49
CA ASN A 78 14.92 0.68 -11.74
C ASN A 78 13.98 -0.48 -11.35
N ALA A 79 14.29 -1.71 -11.77
CA ALA A 79 13.49 -2.88 -11.43
C ALA A 79 13.44 -3.13 -9.90
N LYS A 80 14.54 -2.93 -9.18
CA LYS A 80 14.57 -3.04 -7.71
C LYS A 80 13.69 -1.98 -7.06
N TYR A 81 13.73 -0.75 -7.56
CA TYR A 81 12.90 0.34 -7.06
C TYR A 81 11.41 0.06 -7.30
N GLU A 82 11.04 -0.35 -8.51
CA GLU A 82 9.67 -0.71 -8.87
C GLU A 82 9.15 -1.86 -7.99
N ARG A 83 9.96 -2.90 -7.79
CA ARG A 83 9.61 -4.00 -6.88
C ARG A 83 9.34 -3.48 -5.47
N GLY A 84 10.24 -2.68 -4.90
CA GLY A 84 10.05 -2.12 -3.55
C GLY A 84 8.78 -1.27 -3.45
N ARG A 85 8.51 -0.42 -4.44
CA ARG A 85 7.29 0.38 -4.52
C ARG A 85 6.04 -0.50 -4.53
N LEU A 86 6.03 -1.57 -5.33
CA LEU A 86 4.92 -2.52 -5.41
C LEU A 86 4.74 -3.28 -4.09
N GLU A 87 5.82 -3.71 -3.45
CA GLU A 87 5.78 -4.36 -2.14
C GLU A 87 5.17 -3.44 -1.06
N ASP A 88 5.55 -2.17 -1.06
CA ASP A 88 5.00 -1.17 -0.14
C ASP A 88 3.51 -0.90 -0.42
N GLU A 89 3.11 -0.86 -1.69
CA GLU A 89 1.72 -0.73 -2.09
C GLU A 89 0.89 -1.96 -1.68
N ILE A 90 1.40 -3.16 -1.93
CA ILE A 90 0.76 -4.41 -1.46
C ILE A 90 0.62 -4.40 0.06
N ARG A 91 1.64 -3.95 0.81
CA ARG A 91 1.58 -3.84 2.27
C ARG A 91 0.48 -2.87 2.71
N ARG A 92 0.37 -1.71 2.05
CA ARG A 92 -0.71 -0.74 2.31
C ARG A 92 -2.08 -1.32 2.02
N CYS A 93 -2.26 -1.99 0.88
CA CYS A 93 -3.53 -2.62 0.52
C CYS A 93 -3.91 -3.75 1.48
N ARG A 94 -2.94 -4.57 1.92
CA ARG A 94 -3.17 -5.64 2.91
C ARG A 94 -3.44 -5.10 4.32
N GLY A 95 -2.85 -3.97 4.67
CA GLY A 95 -3.10 -3.26 5.92
C GLY A 95 -4.43 -2.51 5.97
N PHE A 96 -5.24 -2.59 4.92
CA PHE A 96 -6.57 -1.99 4.90
C PHE A 96 -7.50 -2.71 5.87
N VAL A 97 -7.71 -2.09 7.03
CA VAL A 97 -8.72 -2.50 8.00
C VAL A 97 -10.02 -1.76 7.68
N SER A 98 -11.04 -2.52 7.33
CA SER A 98 -12.36 -1.99 7.05
C SER A 98 -13.21 -1.97 8.32
N ILE A 99 -14.09 -0.97 8.43
CA ILE A 99 -14.89 -0.72 9.65
C ILE A 99 -15.71 -1.96 10.05
N HIS A 100 -16.14 -2.77 9.08
CA HIS A 100 -16.96 -3.95 9.36
C HIS A 100 -16.23 -5.03 10.16
N GLN A 101 -14.89 -5.04 10.23
CA GLN A 101 -14.11 -6.02 10.98
C GLN A 101 -14.14 -5.75 12.49
N THR A 102 -14.35 -4.50 12.90
CA THR A 102 -14.40 -4.09 14.32
C THR A 102 -15.82 -4.20 14.91
N LEU A 103 -16.84 -4.45 14.08
CA LEU A 103 -18.22 -4.51 14.55
C LEU A 103 -18.49 -5.80 15.32
N THR A 104 -19.11 -5.67 16.50
CA THR A 104 -19.72 -6.79 17.22
C THR A 104 -20.97 -7.22 16.46
N LEU A 105 -20.91 -8.40 15.86
CA LEU A 105 -22.02 -9.02 15.13
C LEU A 105 -22.58 -10.19 15.94
N HIS A 106 -23.87 -10.48 15.76
CA HIS A 106 -24.49 -11.70 16.25
C HIS A 106 -23.70 -12.95 15.81
N PRO A 107 -23.58 -13.97 16.68
CA PRO A 107 -23.04 -15.27 16.34
C PRO A 107 -23.70 -15.88 15.10
N LEU A 108 -23.00 -16.80 14.44
CA LEU A 108 -23.52 -17.47 13.24
C LEU A 108 -24.78 -18.29 13.52
N GLU A 109 -24.90 -18.86 14.72
CA GLU A 109 -26.06 -19.65 15.14
C GLU A 109 -27.31 -18.77 15.24
N GLU A 110 -27.22 -17.68 16.01
CA GLU A 110 -28.30 -16.69 16.12
C GLU A 110 -28.70 -16.10 14.76
N PHE A 111 -27.74 -15.82 13.88
CA PHE A 111 -28.03 -15.35 12.53
C PHE A 111 -28.83 -16.37 11.73
N LYS A 112 -28.49 -17.66 11.80
CA LYS A 112 -29.23 -18.69 11.05
C LYS A 112 -30.67 -18.84 11.55
N GLU A 113 -30.92 -18.62 12.83
CA GLU A 113 -32.26 -18.75 13.42
C GLU A 113 -33.14 -17.51 13.20
N LEU A 114 -32.56 -16.31 13.33
CA LEU A 114 -33.30 -15.06 13.33
C LEU A 114 -33.35 -14.36 11.97
N ALA A 115 -32.44 -14.69 11.04
CA ALA A 115 -32.40 -14.00 9.76
C ALA A 115 -33.60 -14.35 8.87
N PRO A 116 -34.18 -13.37 8.16
CA PRO A 116 -35.18 -13.61 7.12
C PRO A 116 -34.70 -14.60 6.06
N GLU A 117 -35.61 -15.39 5.50
CA GLU A 117 -35.30 -16.42 4.49
C GLU A 117 -34.59 -15.85 3.24
N GLU A 118 -34.91 -14.61 2.87
CA GLU A 118 -34.25 -13.87 1.78
C GLU A 118 -32.73 -13.74 1.95
N LEU A 119 -32.24 -13.73 3.19
CA LEU A 119 -30.83 -13.59 3.54
C LEU A 119 -30.16 -14.93 3.87
N ARG A 120 -30.92 -16.04 3.78
CA ARG A 120 -30.50 -17.41 4.14
C ARG A 120 -30.61 -18.40 2.97
N THR A 121 -30.55 -17.91 1.73
CA THR A 121 -30.50 -18.82 0.57
C THR A 121 -29.23 -19.66 0.58
N PRO A 122 -29.26 -20.90 0.07
CA PRO A 122 -28.12 -21.81 0.10
C PRO A 122 -26.87 -21.20 -0.55
N ASP A 123 -27.03 -20.53 -1.69
CA ASP A 123 -25.96 -19.84 -2.41
C ASP A 123 -25.23 -18.80 -1.54
N ILE A 124 -25.96 -18.11 -0.65
CA ILE A 124 -25.40 -17.10 0.26
C ILE A 124 -24.66 -17.76 1.43
N LEU A 125 -25.09 -18.93 1.88
CA LEU A 125 -24.46 -19.65 2.99
C LEU A 125 -23.16 -20.33 2.58
N GLU A 126 -23.03 -20.72 1.31
CA GLU A 126 -21.84 -21.36 0.76
C GLU A 126 -20.70 -20.38 0.50
N ASP A 127 -21.00 -19.16 0.01
CA ASP A 127 -19.99 -18.12 -0.20
C ASP A 127 -19.75 -17.29 1.08
N ALA A 128 -18.52 -17.37 1.61
CA ALA A 128 -18.09 -16.63 2.79
C ALA A 128 -18.27 -15.11 2.67
N HIS A 129 -18.07 -14.54 1.46
CA HIS A 129 -18.25 -13.10 1.25
C HIS A 129 -19.73 -12.71 1.27
N GLN A 130 -20.59 -13.49 0.60
CA GLN A 130 -22.03 -13.25 0.59
C GLN A 130 -22.62 -13.44 1.99
N LEU A 131 -22.20 -14.47 2.71
CA LEU A 131 -22.58 -14.68 4.11
C LEU A 131 -22.23 -13.46 4.97
N ARG A 132 -21.04 -12.87 4.80
CA ARG A 132 -20.65 -11.66 5.54
C ARG A 132 -21.55 -10.47 5.20
N LEU A 133 -21.88 -10.27 3.94
CA LEU A 133 -22.80 -9.20 3.52
C LEU A 133 -24.21 -9.41 4.07
N ALA A 134 -24.72 -10.64 4.03
CA ALA A 134 -26.04 -10.99 4.57
C ALA A 134 -26.12 -10.72 6.07
N ARG A 135 -25.07 -11.09 6.84
CA ARG A 135 -24.96 -10.78 8.27
C ARG A 135 -24.97 -9.28 8.55
N LEU A 136 -24.21 -8.49 7.79
CA LEU A 136 -24.18 -7.04 7.95
C LEU A 136 -25.53 -6.38 7.61
N ARG A 137 -26.25 -6.91 6.61
CA ARG A 137 -27.59 -6.43 6.25
C ARG A 137 -28.60 -6.73 7.35
N PHE A 138 -28.60 -7.95 7.89
CA PHE A 138 -29.46 -8.33 9.01
C PHE A 138 -29.25 -7.41 10.22
N GLU A 139 -28.01 -7.19 10.61
CA GLU A 139 -27.64 -6.28 11.69
C GLU A 139 -28.12 -4.84 11.48
N LEU A 140 -28.00 -4.34 10.25
CA LEU A 140 -28.50 -3.03 9.91
C LEU A 140 -30.03 -2.94 10.05
N LEU A 141 -30.75 -3.98 9.64
CA LEU A 141 -32.21 -4.05 9.76
C LEU A 141 -32.62 -4.09 11.24
N GLU A 142 -31.98 -4.93 12.05
CA GLU A 142 -32.26 -5.02 13.49
C GLU A 142 -31.94 -3.71 14.22
N ARG A 143 -30.80 -3.07 13.93
CA ARG A 143 -30.49 -1.76 14.50
C ARG A 143 -31.49 -0.70 14.12
N LYS A 144 -32.02 -0.71 12.89
CA LYS A 144 -33.08 0.21 12.45
C LYS A 144 -34.39 -0.05 13.19
N ARG A 145 -34.79 -1.31 13.32
CA ARG A 145 -35.97 -1.74 14.07
C ARG A 145 -35.89 -1.29 15.53
N LEU A 146 -34.81 -1.63 16.22
CA LEU A 146 -34.58 -1.25 17.62
C LEU A 146 -34.50 0.27 17.80
N ALA A 147 -33.90 1.00 16.84
CA ALA A 147 -33.87 2.45 16.90
C ALA A 147 -35.26 3.08 16.75
N ALA A 148 -36.13 2.52 15.90
CA ALA A 148 -37.51 2.97 15.75
C ALA A 148 -38.32 2.69 17.01
N GLU A 149 -38.21 1.48 17.57
CA GLU A 149 -38.88 1.10 18.82
C GLU A 149 -38.41 1.95 20.01
N LYS A 150 -37.10 2.21 20.10
CA LYS A 150 -36.56 3.11 21.12
C LYS A 150 -37.12 4.54 20.99
N ARG A 151 -37.37 5.02 19.78
CA ARG A 151 -37.99 6.34 19.55
C ARG A 151 -39.46 6.34 19.97
N SER A 152 -40.23 5.32 19.61
CA SER A 152 -41.64 5.22 20.01
C SER A 152 -41.77 5.13 21.53
N LEU A 153 -41.01 4.25 22.19
CA LEU A 153 -40.99 4.12 23.66
C LEU A 153 -40.57 5.40 24.36
N ARG A 154 -39.59 6.15 23.81
CA ARG A 154 -39.19 7.45 24.35
C ARG A 154 -40.33 8.47 24.25
N SER A 155 -41.07 8.47 23.14
CA SER A 155 -42.24 9.33 22.95
C SER A 155 -43.34 8.99 23.96
N THR A 156 -43.71 7.70 24.07
CA THR A 156 -44.72 7.23 25.02
C THR A 156 -44.31 7.55 26.46
N ARG A 157 -43.04 7.36 26.81
CA ARG A 157 -42.51 7.72 28.13
C ARG A 157 -42.63 9.23 28.40
N ALA A 158 -42.38 10.07 27.40
CA ALA A 158 -42.52 11.51 27.55
C ALA A 158 -43.98 11.92 27.76
N ALA A 159 -44.91 11.35 26.98
CA ALA A 159 -46.35 11.58 27.13
C ALA A 159 -46.87 11.13 28.51
N LEU A 160 -46.52 9.93 28.96
CA LEU A 160 -46.89 9.44 30.29
C LEU A 160 -46.31 10.30 31.41
N ARG A 161 -45.06 10.77 31.27
CA ARG A 161 -44.47 11.69 32.25
C ARG A 161 -45.23 13.02 32.32
N ALA A 162 -45.71 13.54 31.19
CA ALA A 162 -46.52 14.75 31.17
C ALA A 162 -47.87 14.52 31.87
N GLN A 163 -48.55 13.40 31.58
CA GLN A 163 -49.80 13.03 32.26
C GLN A 163 -49.61 12.84 33.76
N VAL A 164 -48.53 12.18 34.20
CA VAL A 164 -48.21 12.03 35.63
C VAL A 164 -47.99 13.40 36.29
N LYS A 165 -47.33 14.34 35.61
CA LYS A 165 -47.13 15.70 36.12
C LYS A 165 -48.47 16.44 36.28
N GLU A 166 -49.33 16.36 35.28
CA GLU A 166 -50.66 16.97 35.29
C GLU A 166 -51.55 16.38 36.41
N LYS A 167 -51.62 15.04 36.51
CA LYS A 167 -52.39 14.37 37.57
C LYS A 167 -51.84 14.69 38.96
N ARG A 168 -50.52 14.79 39.13
CA ARG A 168 -49.92 15.23 40.40
C ARG A 168 -50.32 16.66 40.76
N ALA A 169 -50.31 17.59 39.80
CA ALA A 169 -50.75 18.96 40.05
C ALA A 169 -52.22 19.01 40.47
N ALA A 170 -53.10 18.28 39.77
CA ALA A 170 -54.52 18.19 40.12
C ALA A 170 -54.75 17.58 41.52
N VAL A 171 -53.99 16.53 41.89
CA VAL A 171 -54.06 15.96 43.24
C VAL A 171 -53.59 16.97 44.30
N GLN A 172 -52.52 17.72 44.02
CA GLN A 172 -52.03 18.75 44.95
C GLN A 172 -53.06 19.87 45.16
N GLU A 173 -53.77 20.26 44.10
CA GLU A 173 -54.85 21.25 44.16
C GLU A 173 -56.02 20.73 45.02
N VAL A 174 -56.52 19.52 44.76
CA VAL A 174 -57.59 18.90 45.56
C VAL A 174 -57.17 18.72 47.02
N VAL A 175 -55.92 18.32 47.29
CA VAL A 175 -55.40 18.23 48.66
C VAL A 175 -55.42 19.60 49.34
N ALA A 176 -55.03 20.67 48.65
CA ALA A 176 -55.07 22.02 49.21
C ALA A 176 -56.52 22.43 49.57
N GLU A 177 -57.48 22.18 48.68
CA GLU A 177 -58.91 22.46 48.94
C GLU A 177 -59.44 21.67 50.14
N ILE A 178 -59.16 20.37 50.22
CA ILE A 178 -59.57 19.53 51.35
C ILE A 178 -58.95 20.03 52.65
N THR A 179 -57.66 20.39 52.65
CA THR A 179 -57.01 20.93 53.86
C THR A 179 -57.66 22.23 54.31
N ALA A 180 -58.03 23.11 53.38
CA ALA A 180 -58.76 24.34 53.71
C ALA A 180 -60.13 24.03 54.32
N LEU A 181 -60.90 23.11 53.72
CA LEU A 181 -62.20 22.68 54.25
C LEU A 181 -62.10 22.05 55.65
N VAL A 182 -61.06 21.24 55.89
CA VAL A 182 -60.80 20.63 57.20
C VAL A 182 -60.48 21.70 58.24
N GLU A 183 -59.69 22.71 57.90
CA GLU A 183 -59.40 23.81 58.81
C GLU A 183 -60.64 24.65 59.13
N GLU A 184 -61.50 24.93 58.15
CA GLU A 184 -62.79 25.57 58.39
C GLU A 184 -63.73 24.71 59.25
N ALA A 185 -63.82 23.40 58.99
CA ALA A 185 -64.61 22.48 59.81
C ALA A 185 -64.14 22.45 61.28
N LYS A 186 -62.82 22.41 61.52
CA LYS A 186 -62.25 22.51 62.88
C LYS A 186 -62.60 23.82 63.57
N LYS A 187 -62.66 24.95 62.85
CA LYS A 187 -63.08 26.24 63.42
C LYS A 187 -64.55 26.19 63.85
N VAL A 188 -65.42 25.57 63.05
CA VAL A 188 -66.84 25.39 63.39
C VAL A 188 -66.98 24.47 64.60
N GLU A 189 -66.25 23.36 64.65
CA GLU A 189 -66.25 22.43 65.79
C GLU A 189 -65.84 23.13 67.09
N LYS A 190 -64.76 23.93 67.08
CA LYS A 190 -64.35 24.73 68.25
C LYS A 190 -65.44 25.70 68.70
N ARG A 191 -66.09 26.41 67.76
CA ARG A 191 -67.19 27.33 68.09
C ARG A 191 -68.40 26.60 68.70
N LEU A 192 -68.68 25.37 68.28
CA LEU A 192 -69.75 24.57 68.86
C LEU A 192 -69.40 24.01 70.24
N ALA A 193 -68.13 23.78 70.54
CA ALA A 193 -67.67 23.35 71.86
C ALA A 193 -67.58 24.48 72.90
N GLU A 194 -67.62 25.74 72.46
CA GLU A 194 -67.63 26.95 73.31
C GLU A 194 -69.04 27.43 73.69
N VAL A 195 -70.10 26.81 73.13
CA VAL A 195 -71.52 27.04 73.43
C VAL A 195 -72.05 25.97 74.37
#